data_AF-A0A0B1ZJN2-F1
#
_entry.id   AF-A0A0B1ZJN2-F1
#
_cell.length_a   1.000
_cell.length_b   1.000
_cell.length_c   1.000
_cell.angle_alpha   90.00
_cell.angle_beta   90.00
_cell.angle_gamma   90.00
#
_symmetry.space_group_name_H-M   'P 1'
#
loop_
_entity.id
_entity.type
_entity.pdbx_description
1 polymer ?
#
loop_
_entity_poly.entity_id
_entity_poly.type
_entity_poly.pdbx_seq_one_letter_code
_entity_poly.pdbx_strand_id
1 'polypeptide(L)' 'MDENSGVLVGWTSQDLGSRLALKLETVRKTPPYDPEDLHTQFVFMDKNQAVQLGNYLFQVTGQTSPPTRIKSFFARIFS' A
#
# COMPACT_ATOMS: atom_id res chain seq x y z
N MET A 1 4.50 14.70 -20.46
CA MET A 1 4.62 14.04 -19.15
C MET A 1 5.21 12.69 -19.41
N ASP A 2 6.43 12.43 -18.94
CA ASP A 2 7.01 11.08 -18.99
C ASP A 2 6.29 10.25 -17.91
N GLU A 3 5.15 9.70 -18.29
CA GLU A 3 4.37 8.82 -17.43
C GLU A 3 5.16 7.50 -17.34
N ASN A 4 5.89 7.33 -16.24
CA ASN A 4 6.63 6.11 -15.91
C ASN A 4 5.62 4.99 -15.60
N SER A 5 4.94 4.51 -16.63
CA SER A 5 3.92 3.47 -16.56
C SER A 5 4.60 2.10 -16.53
N GLY A 6 4.13 1.25 -15.62
CA GLY A 6 4.59 -0.12 -15.42
C GLY A 6 3.54 -0.90 -14.65
N VAL A 7 3.54 -2.22 -14.81
CA VAL A 7 2.62 -3.11 -14.11
C VAL A 7 3.11 -3.30 -12.68
N LEU A 8 2.26 -3.01 -11.69
CA LEU A 8 2.55 -3.26 -10.28
C LEU A 8 2.64 -4.77 -10.02
N VAL A 9 3.81 -5.24 -9.58
CA VAL A 9 4.06 -6.66 -9.30
C VAL A 9 4.30 -6.94 -7.83
N GLY A 10 4.71 -5.92 -7.06
CA GLY A 10 5.00 -6.05 -5.65
C GLY A 10 4.83 -4.72 -4.91
N TRP A 11 4.50 -4.81 -3.63
CA TRP A 11 4.52 -3.66 -2.74
C TRP A 11 4.72 -4.11 -1.29
N THR A 12 5.38 -3.27 -0.50
CA THR A 12 5.56 -3.50 0.94
C THR A 12 5.49 -2.16 1.66
N SER A 13 5.04 -2.14 2.92
CA SER A 13 5.05 -0.95 3.75
C SER A 13 5.93 -1.12 4.98
N GLN A 14 6.56 -0.02 5.42
CA GLN A 14 7.31 0.06 6.66
C GLN A 14 6.78 1.22 7.49
N ASP A 15 6.44 0.93 8.75
CA ASP A 15 6.07 1.95 9.73
C ASP A 15 7.33 2.63 10.28
N LEU A 16 7.43 3.96 10.15
CA LEU A 16 8.54 4.78 10.63
C LEU A 16 8.10 5.74 11.75
N GLY A 17 7.04 5.40 12.48
CA GLY A 17 6.47 6.22 13.54
C GLY A 17 5.52 7.29 13.00
N SER A 18 6.00 8.52 12.81
CA SER A 18 5.19 9.62 12.26
C SER A 18 4.94 9.49 10.75
N ARG A 19 5.72 8.63 10.08
CA ARG A 19 5.64 8.38 8.64
C ARG A 19 5.45 6.90 8.33
N LEU A 20 5.06 6.64 7.10
CA LEU A 20 4.99 5.33 6.47
C LEU A 20 5.80 5.40 5.18
N ALA A 21 6.67 4.42 4.96
CA ALA A 21 7.34 4.22 3.68
C ALA A 21 6.60 3.11 2.92
N LEU A 22 6.15 3.41 1.72
CA LEU A 22 5.55 2.46 0.78
C LEU A 22 6.56 2.19 -0.33
N LYS A 23 7.04 0.95 -0.42
CA LYS A 23 7.83 0.46 -1.55
C LYS A 23 6.87 -0.09 -2.60
N LEU A 24 6.98 0.40 -3.82
CA LEU A 24 6.26 -0.10 -5.00
C LEU A 24 7.27 -0.69 -5.97
N GLU A 25 6.96 -1.85 -6.52
CA GLU A 25 7.77 -2.54 -7.51
C GLU A 25 6.95 -2.72 -8.79
N THR A 26 7.44 -2.18 -9.89
CA THR A 26 6.79 -2.26 -11.19
C THR A 26 7.72 -2.87 -12.23
N VAL A 27 7.13 -3.46 -13.27
CA VAL A 27 7.84 -3.95 -14.46
C VAL A 27 7.20 -3.40 -15.72
N ARG A 28 7.99 -3.16 -16.75
CA ARG A 28 7.49 -2.69 -18.05
C ARG A 28 7.33 -3.82 -19.06
N LYS A 29 7.96 -4.98 -18.83
CA LYS A 29 7.88 -6.15 -19.72
C LYS A 29 6.95 -7.21 -19.15
N THR A 30 6.30 -7.95 -20.03
CA THR A 30 5.46 -9.10 -19.67
C THR A 30 6.33 -10.24 -19.11
N PRO A 31 5.82 -11.07 -18.19
CA PRO A 31 6.55 -12.23 -17.71
C PRO A 31 7.02 -13.15 -18.86
N PRO A 32 8.18 -13.82 -18.74
CA PRO A 32 9.11 -13.78 -17.61
C PRO A 32 9.95 -12.49 -17.57
N TYR A 33 10.24 -12.01 -16.36
CA TYR A 33 11.14 -10.86 -16.12
C TYR A 33 12.17 -11.20 -15.05
N ASP A 34 13.32 -10.54 -15.15
CA ASP A 34 14.44 -10.71 -14.27
C ASP A 34 14.39 -9.65 -13.16
N PRO A 35 15.07 -9.87 -12.03
CA PRO A 35 15.13 -8.87 -10.95
C PRO A 35 15.67 -7.50 -11.41
N GLU A 36 16.49 -7.46 -12.46
CA GLU A 36 17.05 -6.22 -13.02
C GLU A 36 16.00 -5.38 -13.77
N ASP A 37 14.87 -5.96 -14.16
CA ASP A 37 13.76 -5.24 -14.79
C ASP A 37 12.81 -4.59 -13.77
N LEU A 38 13.02 -4.84 -12.47
CA LEU A 38 12.20 -4.29 -11.41
C LEU A 38 12.53 -2.81 -11.20
N HIS A 39 11.57 -1.96 -11.50
CA HIS A 39 11.61 -0.57 -11.11
C HIS A 39 11.04 -0.42 -9.70
N THR A 40 11.89 -0.02 -8.74
CA THR A 40 11.50 0.22 -7.36
C THR A 40 11.31 1.72 -7.11
N GLN A 41 10.15 2.09 -6.57
CA GLN A 41 9.86 3.45 -6.11
C GLN A 41 9.48 3.45 -4.63
N PHE A 42 10.01 4.40 -3.88
CA PHE A 42 9.63 4.64 -2.48
C PHE A 42 8.77 5.89 -2.38
N VAL A 43 7.62 5.76 -1.72
CA VAL A 43 6.74 6.87 -1.39
C VAL A 43 6.70 7.02 0.13
N PHE A 44 7.05 8.20 0.62
CA PHE A 44 6.96 8.53 2.03
C PHE A 44 5.71 9.38 2.27
N MET A 45 4.95 9.00 3.28
CA MET A 45 3.69 9.65 3.61
C MET A 45 3.47 9.67 5.12
N ASP A 46 2.70 10.62 5.64
CA ASP A 46 2.19 10.52 7.00
C ASP A 46 1.03 9.50 7.09
N LYS A 47 0.54 9.26 8.31
CA LYS A 47 -0.55 8.30 8.54
C LYS A 47 -1.87 8.71 7.90
N ASN A 48 -2.18 10.00 7.87
CA ASN A 48 -3.42 10.50 7.29
C ASN A 48 -3.39 10.38 5.77
N GLN A 49 -2.26 10.70 5.14
CA GLN A 49 -2.02 10.51 3.71
C GLN A 49 -2.13 9.03 3.31
N ALA A 50 -1.59 8.11 4.11
CA ALA A 50 -1.74 6.68 3.88
C ALA A 50 -3.21 6.21 3.94
N VAL A 51 -3.98 6.71 4.92
CA VAL A 51 -5.41 6.42 5.04
C VAL A 51 -6.18 6.96 3.84
N GLN A 52 -5.89 8.19 3.40
CA GLN A 52 -6.53 8.78 2.22
C GLN A 52 -6.24 7.99 0.95
N LEU A 53 -4.97 7.57 0.75
CA LEU A 53 -4.59 6.72 -0.37
C LEU A 53 -5.37 5.39 -0.35
N GLY A 54 -5.40 4.71 0.80
CA GLY A 54 -6.14 3.45 0.95
C GLY A 54 -7.64 3.61 0.66
N ASN A 55 -8.27 4.64 1.23
CA ASN A 55 -9.69 4.92 0.99
C ASN A 55 -9.99 5.22 -0.48
N TYR A 56 -9.13 6.01 -1.13
CA TYR A 56 -9.24 6.29 -2.56
C TYR A 56 -9.18 5.00 -3.39
N LEU A 57 -8.21 4.12 -3.09
CA LEU A 57 -8.07 2.83 -3.78
C LEU A 57 -9.33 1.97 -3.62
N PHE A 58 -9.86 1.83 -2.40
CA PHE A 58 -11.13 1.12 -2.17
C PHE A 58 -12.30 1.71 -2.96
N GLN A 59 -12.42 3.05 -2.95
CA GLN A 59 -13.48 3.76 -3.65
C GLN A 59 -13.42 3.52 -5.16
N VAL A 60 -12.24 3.60 -5.79
CA VAL A 60 -12.12 3.41 -7.25
C VAL A 60 -12.30 1.96 -7.69
N THR A 61 -12.02 0.98 -6.82
CA THR A 61 -12.26 -0.44 -7.12
C THR A 61 -13.66 -0.92 -6.76
N GLY A 62 -14.49 -0.07 -6.13
CA GLY A 62 -15.79 -0.46 -5.59
C GLY A 62 -15.70 -1.51 -4.48
N GLN A 63 -14.51 -1.66 -3.86
CA GLN A 63 -14.29 -2.60 -2.77
C GLN A 63 -14.54 -1.90 -1.44
N THR A 64 -14.97 -2.65 -0.43
CA THR A 64 -15.13 -2.10 0.92
C THR A 64 -13.81 -2.17 1.68
N SER A 65 -13.48 -1.09 2.40
CA SER A 65 -12.34 -1.11 3.31
C SER A 65 -12.55 -2.22 4.35
N PRO A 66 -11.53 -3.05 4.64
CA PRO A 66 -11.65 -4.10 5.63
C PRO A 66 -12.07 -3.50 6.97
N PRO A 67 -12.92 -4.18 7.75
CA PRO A 67 -13.35 -3.69 9.04
C PRO A 67 -12.11 -3.38 9.88
N THR A 68 -12.03 -2.15 10.39
CA THR A 68 -10.97 -1.80 11.34
C THR A 68 -11.04 -2.80 12.47
N ARG A 69 -9.97 -3.58 12.68
CA ARG A 69 -9.82 -4.37 13.91
C ARG A 69 -9.70 -3.36 15.04
N ILE A 70 -10.83 -2.93 15.59
CA ILE A 70 -10.88 -2.30 16.90
C ILE A 70 -10.26 -3.36 17.80
N LYS A 71 -9.02 -3.12 18.25
CA LYS A 71 -8.41 -3.92 19.31
C LYS A 71 -9.32 -3.73 20.53
N SER A 72 -10.26 -4.64 20.69
CA SER A 72 -11.23 -4.62 21.77
C SER A 72 -10.48 -4.91 23.07
N PHE A 73 -9.95 -3.86 23.69
CA PHE A 73 -9.47 -3.90 25.07
C PHE A 73 -10.62 -4.17 26.07
N PHE A 74 -11.89 -4.09 25.61
CA PHE A 74 -13.09 -4.34 26.41
C PHE A 74 -13.62 -5.78 26.33
N ALA A 75 -13.10 -6.63 25.44
CA ALA A 75 -13.56 -8.02 25.31
C ALA A 75 -13.16 -8.95 26.48
N ARG A 76 -12.47 -8.43 27.51
CA ARG A 76 -11.97 -9.21 28.66
C ARG A 76 -12.68 -8.92 30.00
N ILE A 77 -13.71 -8.05 30.02
CA ILE A 77 -14.39 -7.67 31.28
C ILE A 77 -15.82 -8.26 31.39
N PHE A 78 -16.28 -9.01 30.38
CA PHE A 78 -17.56 -9.73 30.42
C PHE A 78 -17.43 -11.23 30.10
N SER A 79 -16.36 -11.87 30.59
CA SER A 79 -16.22 -13.33 30.67
C SER A 79 -16.23 -13.77 32.13
#